data_AF-A0A5E7F8C4-F1
#
_entry.id   AF-A0A5E7F8C4-F1
#
_cell.length_a   1.000
_cell.length_b   1.000
_cell.length_c   1.000
_cell.angle_alpha   90.00
_cell.angle_beta   90.00
_cell.angle_gamma   90.00
#
_symmetry.space_group_name_H-M   'P 1'
#
loop_
_entity.id
_entity.type
_entity.pdbx_description
1 polymer ?
#
loop_
_entity_poly.entity_id
_entity_poly.type
_entity_poly.pdbx_seq_one_letter_code
_entity_poly.pdbx_strand_id
1 'polypeptide(L)'
;MLKSLLHRRAELINVRVGITLSWSSEPLLKDELARQLKSFKQAEQAIQKLLHKVSKEAGITENIKRCKAIEGIGELTAVGLATAFMRGHFANGDAFIAFLGMDLRAKDSGKKNGPRHLSKKGDTELRRLAHNAAMAACRSATWKPYYESYLARGLAKTQALVILARKLCRVAFALMKNQSEYQPNLRLQGSPAT
;
A
#
# COMPACT_ATOMS: atom_id res chain seq x y z
N MET A 1 0.82 16.38 8.14
CA MET A 1 -0.31 15.90 8.97
C MET A 1 -0.80 14.50 8.57
N LEU A 2 -1.29 14.28 7.34
CA LEU A 2 -1.85 12.97 6.90
C LEU A 2 -0.93 11.77 7.09
N LYS A 3 0.35 11.88 6.69
CA LYS A 3 1.35 10.82 6.95
C LYS A 3 1.42 10.44 8.43
N SER A 4 1.42 11.42 9.32
CA SER A 4 1.45 11.17 10.77
C SER A 4 0.22 10.38 11.22
N LEU A 5 -0.98 10.74 10.75
CA LEU A 5 -2.22 10.04 11.10
C LEU A 5 -2.22 8.59 10.60
N LEU A 6 -1.71 8.33 9.39
CA LEU A 6 -1.54 6.96 8.88
C LEU A 6 -0.62 6.13 9.78
N HIS A 7 0.52 6.69 10.20
CA HIS A 7 1.46 6.04 11.10
C HIS A 7 0.86 5.80 12.48
N ARG A 8 0.14 6.77 13.06
CA ARG A 8 -0.52 6.61 14.36
C ARG A 8 -1.61 5.54 14.32
N ARG A 9 -2.36 5.44 13.20
CA ARG A 9 -3.30 4.34 13.01
C ARG A 9 -2.58 3.00 12.92
N ALA A 10 -1.48 2.91 12.18
CA ALA A 10 -0.71 1.68 12.05
C ALA A 10 -0.21 1.19 13.42
N GLU A 11 0.32 2.10 14.24
CA GLU A 11 0.76 1.81 15.61
C GLU A 11 -0.39 1.30 16.48
N LEU A 12 -1.55 1.98 16.45
CA LEU A 12 -2.74 1.54 17.18
C LEU A 12 -3.17 0.11 16.79
N ILE A 13 -3.10 -0.23 15.50
CA ILE A 13 -3.42 -1.58 15.02
C ILE A 13 -2.38 -2.59 15.50
N ASN A 14 -1.09 -2.25 15.49
CA ASN A 14 -0.03 -3.14 15.98
C ASN A 14 -0.24 -3.49 17.45
N VAL A 15 -0.51 -2.48 18.29
CA VAL A 15 -0.80 -2.67 19.72
C VAL A 15 -2.06 -3.52 19.92
N ARG A 16 -3.14 -3.21 19.20
CA ARG A 16 -4.39 -3.99 19.26
C ARG A 16 -4.16 -5.46 18.92
N VAL A 17 -3.42 -5.74 17.84
CA VAL A 17 -3.12 -7.12 17.42
C VAL A 17 -2.26 -7.82 18.45
N GLY A 18 -1.24 -7.14 19.00
CA GLY A 18 -0.39 -7.69 20.07
C GLY A 18 -1.19 -8.12 21.30
N ILE A 19 -2.08 -7.25 21.80
CA ILE A 19 -2.95 -7.57 22.94
C ILE A 19 -3.90 -8.72 22.59
N THR A 20 -4.51 -8.69 21.41
CA THR A 20 -5.44 -9.75 20.98
C THR A 20 -4.77 -11.11 21.01
N LEU A 21 -3.57 -11.23 20.42
CA LEU A 21 -2.85 -12.49 20.36
C LEU A 21 -2.36 -12.91 21.75
N SER A 22 -1.81 -11.99 22.54
CA SER A 22 -1.28 -12.28 23.87
C SER A 22 -2.34 -12.76 24.85
N TRP A 23 -3.58 -12.28 24.73
CA TRP A 23 -4.65 -12.58 25.70
C TRP A 23 -5.67 -13.60 25.17
N SER A 24 -5.59 -14.00 23.90
CA SER A 24 -6.57 -14.89 23.25
C SER A 24 -6.75 -16.26 23.92
N SER A 25 -5.74 -16.74 24.63
CA SER A 25 -5.73 -18.05 25.29
C SER A 25 -6.17 -18.01 26.76
N GLU A 26 -6.44 -16.83 27.33
CA GLU A 26 -6.77 -16.67 28.75
C GLU A 26 -8.27 -16.38 28.93
N PRO A 27 -9.10 -17.36 29.35
CA PRO A 27 -10.54 -17.18 29.50
C PRO A 27 -10.93 -16.10 30.52
N LEU A 28 -10.13 -15.92 31.59
CA LEU A 28 -10.42 -14.94 32.64
C LEU A 28 -10.33 -13.49 32.15
N LEU A 29 -9.62 -13.24 31.05
CA LEU A 29 -9.45 -11.92 30.46
C LEU A 29 -10.46 -11.63 29.34
N LYS A 30 -11.39 -12.54 29.02
CA LYS A 30 -12.31 -12.40 27.87
C LYS A 30 -13.09 -11.08 27.87
N ASP A 31 -13.67 -10.71 29.01
CA ASP A 31 -14.47 -9.50 29.12
C ASP A 31 -13.61 -8.23 29.06
N GLU A 32 -12.43 -8.26 29.67
CA GLU A 32 -11.48 -7.14 29.59
C GLU A 32 -10.93 -6.98 28.16
N LEU A 33 -10.59 -8.09 27.49
CA LEU A 33 -10.19 -8.07 26.09
C LEU A 33 -11.29 -7.45 25.21
N ALA A 34 -12.56 -7.83 25.42
CA ALA A 34 -13.68 -7.23 24.68
C ALA A 34 -13.79 -5.71 24.93
N ARG A 35 -13.59 -5.24 26.16
CA ARG A 35 -13.55 -3.80 26.50
C ARG A 35 -12.41 -3.08 25.79
N GLN A 36 -11.20 -3.63 25.83
CA GLN A 36 -10.02 -3.05 25.16
C GLN A 36 -10.22 -2.98 23.64
N LEU A 37 -10.72 -4.06 23.02
CA LEU A 37 -11.01 -4.08 21.59
C LEU A 37 -12.04 -3.02 21.18
N LYS A 38 -13.05 -2.75 22.02
CA LYS A 38 -14.02 -1.67 21.80
C LYS A 38 -13.33 -0.29 21.83
N SER A 39 -12.46 -0.05 22.82
CA SER A 39 -11.68 1.20 22.92
C SER A 39 -10.79 1.41 21.69
N PHE A 40 -10.03 0.38 21.28
CA PHE A 40 -9.21 0.46 20.07
C PHE A 40 -10.04 0.77 18.82
N LYS A 41 -11.22 0.15 18.66
CA LYS A 41 -12.12 0.42 17.54
C LYS A 41 -12.58 1.88 17.51
N GLN A 42 -12.91 2.45 18.66
CA GLN A 42 -13.31 3.86 18.76
C GLN A 42 -12.15 4.80 18.38
N ALA A 43 -10.94 4.54 18.90
CA ALA A 43 -9.75 5.32 18.55
C ALA A 43 -9.42 5.21 17.05
N GLU A 44 -9.55 4.02 16.46
CA GLU A 44 -9.34 3.82 15.03
C GLU A 44 -10.33 4.65 14.20
N GLN A 45 -11.62 4.62 14.55
CA GLN A 45 -12.67 5.42 13.90
C GLN A 45 -12.41 6.92 14.01
N ALA A 46 -11.92 7.39 15.16
CA ALA A 46 -11.55 8.80 15.34
C ALA A 46 -10.41 9.20 14.38
N ILE A 47 -9.36 8.38 14.27
CA ILE A 47 -8.26 8.64 13.33
C ILE A 47 -8.75 8.61 11.88
N GLN A 48 -9.64 7.67 11.52
CA GLN A 48 -10.21 7.61 10.17
C GLN A 48 -11.04 8.86 9.83
N LYS A 49 -11.85 9.38 10.76
CA LYS A 49 -12.58 10.64 10.59
C LYS A 49 -11.64 11.83 10.40
N LEU A 50 -10.55 11.88 11.16
CA LEU A 50 -9.51 12.90 10.98
C LEU A 50 -8.82 12.79 9.62
N LEU A 51 -8.47 11.57 9.18
CA LEU A 51 -7.91 11.35 7.85
C LEU A 51 -8.83 11.90 6.76
N HIS A 52 -10.13 11.64 6.85
CA HIS A 52 -11.12 12.17 5.90
C HIS A 52 -11.18 13.71 5.93
N LYS A 53 -11.33 14.31 7.12
CA LYS A 53 -11.39 15.76 7.30
C LYS A 53 -10.16 16.45 6.72
N VAL A 54 -8.98 16.00 7.12
CA VAL A 54 -7.70 16.59 6.68
C VAL A 54 -7.46 16.37 5.19
N SER A 55 -7.92 15.24 4.63
CA SER A 55 -7.80 15.00 3.19
C SER A 55 -8.65 15.98 2.37
N LYS A 56 -9.84 16.34 2.87
CA LYS A 56 -10.70 17.35 2.26
C LYS A 56 -10.07 18.74 2.34
N GLU A 57 -9.56 19.12 3.51
CA GLU A 57 -8.86 20.40 3.71
C GLU A 57 -7.61 20.53 2.83
N ALA A 58 -6.89 19.42 2.60
CA ALA A 58 -5.71 19.39 1.73
C ALA A 58 -6.05 19.36 0.22
N GLY A 59 -7.33 19.28 -0.17
CA GLY A 59 -7.73 19.27 -1.58
C GLY A 59 -7.34 18.01 -2.37
N ILE A 60 -7.02 16.89 -1.69
CA ILE A 60 -6.55 15.66 -2.35
C ILE A 60 -7.66 14.63 -2.59
N THR A 61 -8.93 14.98 -2.33
CA THR A 61 -10.07 14.06 -2.41
C THR A 61 -10.23 13.41 -3.78
N GLU A 62 -10.00 14.15 -4.87
CA GLU A 62 -10.12 13.59 -6.22
C GLU A 62 -8.99 12.59 -6.52
N ASN A 63 -7.76 12.88 -6.08
CA ASN A 63 -6.64 11.94 -6.19
C ASN A 63 -6.89 10.66 -5.36
N ILE A 64 -7.50 10.78 -4.18
CA ILE A 64 -7.95 9.63 -3.37
C ILE A 64 -8.97 8.81 -4.15
N LYS A 65 -9.99 9.44 -4.73
CA LYS A 65 -11.02 8.78 -5.54
C LYS A 65 -10.41 8.02 -6.72
N ARG A 66 -9.49 8.65 -7.47
CA ARG A 66 -8.74 8.02 -8.56
C ARG A 66 -7.98 6.78 -8.11
N CYS A 67 -7.30 6.86 -6.97
CA CYS A 67 -6.56 5.73 -6.43
C CYS A 67 -7.48 4.59 -6.00
N LYS A 68 -8.60 4.89 -5.32
CA LYS A 68 -9.58 3.89 -4.85
C LYS A 68 -10.30 3.14 -5.97
N ALA A 69 -10.35 3.71 -7.17
CA ALA A 69 -10.95 3.06 -8.32
C ALA A 69 -10.14 1.81 -8.76
N ILE A 70 -8.86 1.74 -8.44
CA ILE A 70 -7.99 0.60 -8.74
C ILE A 70 -8.33 -0.56 -7.79
N GLU A 71 -8.58 -1.75 -8.33
CA GLU A 71 -8.94 -2.92 -7.52
C GLU A 71 -7.84 -3.23 -6.50
N GLY A 72 -8.26 -3.48 -5.26
CA GLY A 72 -7.38 -3.73 -4.12
C GLY A 72 -6.86 -2.47 -3.42
N ILE A 73 -6.97 -1.28 -4.01
CA ILE A 73 -6.61 -0.03 -3.32
C ILE A 73 -7.78 0.44 -2.46
N GLY A 74 -7.67 0.24 -1.14
CA GLY A 74 -8.60 0.78 -0.15
C GLY A 74 -8.30 2.24 0.24
N GLU A 75 -9.18 2.82 1.07
CA GLU A 75 -9.11 4.21 1.55
C GLU A 75 -7.71 4.62 2.05
N LEU A 76 -7.11 3.83 2.95
CA LEU A 76 -5.83 4.18 3.57
C LEU A 76 -4.68 4.18 2.58
N THR A 77 -4.66 3.21 1.68
CA THR A 77 -3.65 3.14 0.62
C THR A 77 -3.82 4.32 -0.34
N ALA A 78 -5.06 4.66 -0.71
CA ALA A 78 -5.35 5.82 -1.54
C ALA A 78 -4.94 7.15 -0.89
N VAL A 79 -5.27 7.37 0.39
CA VAL A 79 -4.82 8.54 1.16
C VAL A 79 -3.30 8.60 1.22
N GLY A 80 -2.64 7.46 1.46
CA GLY A 80 -1.18 7.36 1.48
C GLY A 80 -0.53 7.74 0.14
N LEU A 81 -1.05 7.22 -0.97
CA LEU A 81 -0.56 7.51 -2.32
C LEU A 81 -0.82 8.97 -2.71
N ALA A 82 -2.02 9.49 -2.48
CA ALA A 82 -2.34 10.90 -2.76
C ALA A 82 -1.51 11.87 -1.90
N THR A 83 -1.30 11.54 -0.62
CA THR A 83 -0.41 12.31 0.26
C THR A 83 1.04 12.29 -0.23
N ALA A 84 1.53 11.13 -0.69
CA ALA A 84 2.87 11.01 -1.25
C ALA A 84 3.01 11.81 -2.55
N PHE A 85 2.00 11.76 -3.41
CA PHE A 85 1.98 12.50 -4.68
C PHE A 85 2.01 14.03 -4.45
N MET A 86 1.21 14.53 -3.51
CA MET A 86 1.16 15.96 -3.17
C MET A 86 2.50 16.51 -2.64
N ARG A 87 3.40 15.67 -2.15
CA ARG A 87 4.66 16.10 -1.50
C ARG A 87 5.76 16.55 -2.46
N GLY A 88 5.64 16.29 -3.76
CA GLY A 88 6.70 16.67 -4.68
C GLY A 88 6.33 16.52 -6.14
N HIS A 89 7.13 17.17 -6.98
CA HIS A 89 7.04 17.02 -8.43
C HIS A 89 7.90 15.82 -8.85
N PHE A 90 7.26 14.75 -9.30
CA PHE A 90 7.95 13.55 -9.77
C PHE A 90 8.11 13.61 -11.29
N ALA A 91 9.35 13.53 -11.78
CA ALA A 91 9.64 13.53 -13.22
C ALA A 91 8.89 12.40 -13.95
N ASN A 92 8.91 11.20 -13.37
CA ASN A 92 8.30 10.00 -13.93
C ASN A 92 7.81 9.04 -12.83
N GLY A 93 7.19 7.94 -13.25
CA GLY A 93 6.68 6.92 -12.32
C GLY A 93 7.79 6.24 -11.51
N ASP A 94 8.99 6.10 -12.06
CA ASP A 94 10.12 5.49 -11.32
C ASP A 94 10.58 6.36 -10.16
N ALA A 95 10.60 7.69 -10.33
CA ALA A 95 10.87 8.64 -9.25
C ALA A 95 9.83 8.51 -8.13
N PHE A 96 8.54 8.34 -8.48
CA PHE A 96 7.49 8.11 -7.49
C PHE A 96 7.65 6.77 -6.77
N ILE A 97 7.94 5.68 -7.50
CA ILE A 97 8.20 4.35 -6.91
C ILE A 97 9.40 4.38 -5.96
N ALA A 98 10.48 5.09 -6.32
CA ALA A 98 11.64 5.28 -5.47
C ALA A 98 11.29 6.07 -4.19
N PHE A 99 10.48 7.13 -4.32
CA PHE A 99 10.01 7.90 -3.17
C PHE A 99 9.17 7.07 -2.18
N LEU A 100 8.34 6.16 -2.70
CA LEU A 100 7.59 5.20 -1.88
C LEU A 100 8.50 4.12 -1.25
N GLY A 101 9.77 4.01 -1.66
CA GLY A 101 10.70 2.95 -1.25
C GLY A 101 10.37 1.58 -1.85
N MET A 102 9.63 1.60 -2.98
CA MET A 102 9.19 0.41 -3.70
C MET A 102 10.14 0.06 -4.85
N ASP A 103 11.24 0.80 -5.04
CA ASP A 103 12.30 0.54 -6.03
C ASP A 103 13.16 -0.69 -5.65
N LEU A 104 13.67 -1.36 -6.69
CA LEU A 104 14.54 -2.53 -6.53
C LEU A 104 15.97 -2.02 -6.68
N ARG A 105 16.82 -2.32 -5.71
CA ARG A 105 18.25 -2.01 -5.76
C ARG A 105 19.00 -3.31 -6.00
N ALA A 106 19.85 -3.30 -7.01
CA ALA A 106 20.87 -4.31 -7.16
C ALA A 106 22.01 -3.99 -6.18
N LYS A 107 22.58 -5.03 -5.56
CA LYS A 107 23.80 -4.92 -4.75
C LYS A 107 24.93 -5.55 -5.56
N ASP A 108 25.14 -4.99 -6.73
CA ASP A 108 26.14 -5.49 -7.65
C ASP A 108 27.50 -4.91 -7.29
N SER A 109 28.53 -5.75 -7.33
CA SER A 109 29.91 -5.30 -7.39
C SER A 109 30.46 -5.67 -8.77
N GLY A 110 31.59 -5.09 -9.19
CA GLY A 110 32.17 -5.35 -10.52
C GLY A 110 32.47 -6.83 -10.86
N LYS A 111 32.29 -7.76 -9.91
CA LYS A 111 32.41 -9.21 -10.09
C LYS A 111 31.19 -10.02 -9.63
N LYS A 112 30.10 -9.38 -9.19
CA LYS A 112 28.96 -10.08 -8.58
C LYS A 112 27.63 -9.42 -8.97
N ASN A 113 26.78 -10.19 -9.65
CA ASN A 113 25.37 -9.84 -9.87
C ASN A 113 24.55 -10.44 -8.73
N GLY A 114 24.11 -9.60 -7.81
CA GLY A 114 23.40 -10.00 -6.59
C GLY A 114 21.87 -10.03 -6.77
N PRO A 115 21.15 -10.73 -5.87
CA PRO A 115 19.69 -10.64 -5.85
C PRO A 115 19.24 -9.19 -5.60
N ARG A 116 18.21 -8.76 -6.32
CA ARG A 116 17.63 -7.42 -6.15
C ARG A 116 16.72 -7.39 -4.94
N HIS A 117 16.88 -6.38 -4.09
CA HIS A 117 16.05 -6.17 -2.90
C HIS A 117 15.32 -4.83 -2.97
N LEU A 118 14.21 -4.70 -2.26
CA LEU A 118 13.58 -3.39 -2.04
C LEU A 118 14.58 -2.46 -1.34
N SER A 119 14.66 -1.21 -1.78
CA SER A 119 15.60 -0.22 -1.22
C SER A 119 15.38 0.03 0.28
N LYS A 120 14.12 -0.07 0.72
CA LYS A 120 13.65 0.27 2.08
C LYS A 120 13.91 1.72 2.52
N LYS A 121 14.27 2.63 1.59
CA LYS A 121 14.56 4.04 1.90
C LYS A 121 13.30 4.93 2.02
N GLY A 122 12.14 4.44 1.58
CA GLY A 122 10.87 5.14 1.66
C GLY A 122 10.05 4.80 2.91
N ASP A 123 8.81 5.28 2.93
CA ASP A 123 7.91 5.12 4.06
C ASP A 123 7.46 3.66 4.28
N THR A 124 7.82 3.07 5.42
CA THR A 124 7.46 1.69 5.76
C THR A 124 5.95 1.45 5.78
N GLU A 125 5.15 2.41 6.23
CA GLU A 125 3.69 2.26 6.24
C GLU A 125 3.12 2.27 4.82
N LEU A 126 3.65 3.12 3.92
CA LEU A 126 3.22 3.11 2.51
C LEU A 126 3.57 1.78 1.84
N ARG A 127 4.74 1.20 2.13
CA ARG A 127 5.10 -0.13 1.61
C ARG A 127 4.18 -1.23 2.13
N ARG A 128 3.82 -1.20 3.42
CA ARG A 128 2.85 -2.13 4.01
C ARG A 128 1.47 -1.99 3.37
N LEU A 129 0.99 -0.76 3.20
CA LEU A 129 -0.29 -0.46 2.54
C LEU A 129 -0.31 -0.89 1.07
N ALA A 130 0.79 -0.69 0.33
CA ALA A 130 0.93 -1.16 -1.05
C ALA A 130 0.92 -2.68 -1.15
N HIS A 131 1.59 -3.37 -0.22
CA HIS A 131 1.57 -4.84 -0.16
C HIS A 131 0.16 -5.37 0.16
N ASN A 132 -0.55 -4.76 1.12
CA ASN A 132 -1.93 -5.12 1.42
C ASN A 132 -2.86 -4.89 0.23
N ALA A 133 -2.66 -3.80 -0.52
CA ALA A 133 -3.41 -3.55 -1.74
C ALA A 133 -3.17 -4.63 -2.79
N ALA A 134 -1.92 -5.09 -2.97
CA ALA A 134 -1.61 -6.20 -3.85
C ALA A 134 -2.26 -7.53 -3.40
N MET A 135 -2.29 -7.82 -2.10
CA MET A 135 -2.97 -9.02 -1.57
C MET A 135 -4.49 -9.00 -1.81
N ALA A 136 -5.10 -7.83 -1.88
CA ALA A 136 -6.50 -7.69 -2.28
C ALA A 136 -6.64 -7.77 -3.81
N ALA A 137 -5.82 -7.03 -4.54
CA ALA A 137 -5.87 -6.95 -6.00
C ALA A 137 -5.62 -8.30 -6.68
N CYS A 138 -4.71 -9.14 -6.16
CA CYS A 138 -4.37 -10.43 -6.79
C CYS A 138 -5.55 -11.41 -6.92
N ARG A 139 -6.67 -11.14 -6.24
CA ARG A 139 -7.92 -11.91 -6.33
C ARG A 139 -8.95 -11.32 -7.30
N SER A 140 -8.69 -10.14 -7.85
CA SER A 140 -9.58 -9.47 -8.82
C SER A 140 -9.41 -10.05 -10.23
N ALA A 141 -10.47 -10.00 -11.04
CA ALA A 141 -10.41 -10.44 -12.43
C ALA A 141 -9.32 -9.71 -13.24
N THR A 142 -9.14 -8.41 -12.99
CA THR A 142 -8.15 -7.56 -13.67
C THR A 142 -6.71 -7.99 -13.35
N TRP A 143 -6.37 -8.17 -12.07
CA TRP A 143 -4.98 -8.35 -11.64
C TRP A 143 -4.56 -9.80 -11.40
N LYS A 144 -5.51 -10.73 -11.25
CA LYS A 144 -5.23 -12.15 -11.05
C LYS A 144 -4.35 -12.74 -12.16
N PRO A 145 -4.62 -12.54 -13.48
CA PRO A 145 -3.76 -13.05 -14.54
C PRO A 145 -2.33 -12.49 -14.47
N TYR A 146 -2.19 -11.20 -14.13
CA TYR A 146 -0.87 -10.58 -13.95
C TYR A 146 -0.09 -11.25 -12.81
N TYR A 147 -0.73 -11.43 -11.65
CA TYR A 147 -0.13 -12.10 -10.49
C TYR A 147 0.26 -13.56 -10.79
N GLU A 148 -0.66 -14.33 -11.36
CA GLU A 148 -0.44 -15.75 -11.69
C GLU A 148 0.67 -15.94 -12.73
N SER A 149 0.81 -15.02 -13.69
CA SER A 149 1.89 -15.07 -14.68
C SER A 149 3.29 -15.03 -14.07
N TYR A 150 3.49 -14.36 -12.93
CA TYR A 150 4.77 -14.35 -12.23
C TYR A 150 4.98 -15.63 -11.40
N LEU A 151 3.91 -16.19 -10.84
CA LEU A 151 4.00 -17.50 -10.16
C LEU A 151 4.36 -18.60 -11.17
N ALA A 152 3.78 -18.58 -12.37
CA ALA A 152 4.08 -19.52 -13.44
C ALA A 152 5.55 -19.43 -13.92
N ARG A 153 6.21 -18.29 -13.72
CA ARG A 153 7.66 -18.11 -13.96
C ARG A 153 8.54 -18.60 -12.80
N GLY A 154 7.96 -19.20 -11.77
CA GLY A 154 8.67 -19.74 -10.61
C GLY A 154 8.99 -18.73 -9.51
N LEU A 155 8.42 -17.51 -9.54
CA LEU A 155 8.65 -16.54 -8.47
C LEU A 155 7.86 -16.91 -7.21
N ALA A 156 8.45 -16.62 -6.04
CA ALA A 156 7.76 -16.78 -4.76
C ALA A 156 6.55 -15.84 -4.67
N LYS A 157 5.50 -16.26 -3.93
CA LYS A 157 4.26 -15.47 -3.72
C LYS A 157 4.55 -14.05 -3.29
N THR A 158 5.47 -13.86 -2.34
CA THR A 158 5.87 -12.53 -1.85
C THR A 158 6.51 -11.68 -2.95
N GLN A 159 7.34 -12.26 -3.83
CA GLN A 159 7.93 -11.53 -4.94
C GLN A 159 6.86 -11.09 -5.94
N ALA A 160 5.94 -11.99 -6.31
CA ALA A 160 4.83 -11.67 -7.21
C ALA A 160 3.91 -10.56 -6.63
N LEU A 161 3.63 -10.61 -5.31
CA LEU A 161 2.88 -9.55 -4.62
C LEU A 161 3.63 -8.20 -4.61
N VAL A 162 4.95 -8.20 -4.40
CA VAL A 162 5.76 -6.96 -4.46
C VAL A 162 5.75 -6.36 -5.87
N ILE A 163 5.86 -7.20 -6.90
CA ILE A 163 5.76 -6.77 -8.31
C ILE A 163 4.39 -6.16 -8.59
N LEU A 164 3.30 -6.82 -8.16
CA LEU A 164 1.95 -6.30 -8.29
C LEU A 164 1.77 -4.98 -7.53
N ALA A 165 2.25 -4.88 -6.29
CA ALA A 165 2.19 -3.66 -5.49
C ALA A 165 2.88 -2.48 -6.21
N ARG A 166 4.06 -2.71 -6.80
CA ARG A 166 4.74 -1.69 -7.62
C ARG A 166 3.90 -1.28 -8.82
N LYS A 167 3.30 -2.24 -9.53
CA LYS A 167 2.44 -1.96 -10.68
C LYS A 167 1.23 -1.12 -10.29
N LEU A 168 0.54 -1.46 -9.19
CA LEU A 168 -0.58 -0.68 -8.65
C LEU A 168 -0.15 0.76 -8.32
N CYS A 169 0.99 0.95 -7.66
CA CYS A 169 1.51 2.30 -7.37
C CYS A 169 1.83 3.09 -8.65
N ARG A 170 2.34 2.45 -9.72
CA ARG A 170 2.58 3.12 -11.02
C ARG A 170 1.27 3.52 -11.70
N VAL A 171 0.24 2.68 -11.64
CA VAL A 171 -1.08 3.01 -12.18
C VAL A 171 -1.67 4.19 -11.42
N ALA A 172 -1.67 4.15 -10.09
CA ALA A 172 -2.15 5.25 -9.26
C ALA A 172 -1.41 6.56 -9.58
N PHE A 173 -0.09 6.52 -9.74
CA PHE A 173 0.70 7.67 -10.17
C PHE A 173 0.25 8.22 -11.53
N ALA A 174 0.07 7.36 -12.53
CA ALA A 174 -0.36 7.78 -13.86
C ALA A 174 -1.75 8.44 -13.81
N LEU A 175 -2.69 7.88 -13.06
CA LEU A 175 -4.03 8.46 -12.90
C LEU A 175 -3.99 9.85 -12.23
N MET A 176 -3.20 10.00 -11.16
CA MET A 176 -3.05 11.29 -10.47
C MET A 176 -2.31 12.32 -11.34
N LYS A 177 -1.25 11.92 -12.03
CA LYS A 177 -0.48 12.82 -12.90
C LYS A 177 -1.29 13.31 -14.11
N ASN A 178 -2.05 12.41 -14.74
CA ASN A 178 -2.80 12.71 -15.95
C ASN A 178 -4.24 13.16 -15.67
N GLN A 179 -4.65 13.22 -14.40
CA GLN A 179 -6.03 13.51 -14.00
C GLN A 179 -7.07 12.64 -14.72
N SER A 180 -6.71 11.37 -14.96
CA SER A 180 -7.52 10.43 -15.73
C SER A 180 -8.27 9.46 -14.83
N GLU A 181 -9.29 8.80 -15.40
CA GLU A 181 -10.05 7.76 -14.70
C GLU A 181 -9.44 6.38 -14.92
N TYR A 182 -9.68 5.49 -13.96
CA TYR A 182 -9.19 4.12 -14.04
C TYR A 182 -10.03 3.31 -15.02
N GLN A 183 -9.35 2.65 -15.97
CA GLN A 183 -9.97 1.74 -16.93
C GLN A 183 -9.28 0.37 -16.81
N PRO A 184 -9.97 -0.65 -16.25
CA PRO A 184 -9.40 -1.98 -15.99
C PRO A 184 -8.80 -2.69 -17.22
N ASN A 185 -9.23 -2.30 -18.43
CA ASN A 185 -8.98 -3.07 -19.66
C ASN A 185 -7.80 -2.58 -20.51
N LEU A 186 -7.07 -1.53 -20.10
CA LEU A 186 -5.91 -1.06 -20.87
C LEU A 186 -4.66 -1.90 -20.59
N ARG A 187 -4.52 -2.97 -21.39
CA ARG A 187 -3.27 -3.66 -21.75
C ARG A 187 -2.34 -3.96 -20.56
N LEU A 188 -2.59 -5.09 -19.91
CA LEU A 188 -1.56 -5.83 -19.17
C LEU A 188 -0.57 -6.57 -20.12
N GLN A 189 -0.58 -6.25 -21.41
CA GLN A 189 0.42 -6.74 -22.36
C GLN A 189 1.68 -5.91 -22.23
N GLY A 190 2.69 -6.51 -21.59
CA GLY A 190 4.08 -6.07 -21.66
C GLY A 190 4.45 -4.90 -20.75
N SER A 191 5.08 -5.21 -19.61
CA SER A 191 6.27 -4.45 -19.26
C SER A 191 7.49 -5.30 -19.62
N PRO A 192 8.52 -4.74 -20.27
CA PRO A 192 9.72 -5.49 -20.64
C PRO A 192 10.36 -6.08 -19.40
N ALA A 193 11.08 -7.19 -19.58
CA ALA A 193 12.04 -7.64 -18.60
C ALA A 193 12.95 -6.46 -18.20
N THR A 194 12.92 -6.08 -16.92
CA THR A 194 13.94 -5.25 -16.29
C THR A 194 14.59 -6.04 -15.19
#